data_AF-A0A2T6ZAV0-F1
#
_entry.id   AF-A0A2T6ZAV0-F1
#
_cell.length_a   1.000
_cell.length_b   1.000
_cell.length_c   1.000
_cell.angle_alpha   90.00
_cell.angle_beta   90.00
_cell.angle_gamma   90.00
#
_symmetry.space_group_name_H-M   'P 1'
#
loop_
_entity.id
_entity.type
_entity.pdbx_description
1 polymer ?
#
loop_
_entity_poly.entity_id
_entity_poly.type
_entity_poly.pdbx_seq_one_letter_code
_entity_poly.pdbx_strand_id
1 'polypeptide(L)' 'ELAPPIGFFASNYSRGIHKELASYKYNLFWTTERSLEANQGGNFFISDYRIGIREAENTLVA' A
#
# COMPACT_ATOMS: atom_id res chain seq x y z
N GLU A 1 -1.23 -22.95 -13.33
CA GLU A 1 -0.22 -22.70 -12.28
C GLU A 1 -0.25 -21.21 -11.95
N LEU A 2 -0.36 -20.83 -10.68
CA LEU A 2 -0.31 -19.43 -10.28
C LEU A 2 1.16 -18.99 -10.26
N ALA A 3 1.44 -17.75 -10.66
CA ALA A 3 2.80 -17.22 -10.50
C ALA A 3 3.20 -17.27 -9.01
N PRO A 4 4.47 -17.57 -8.69
CA PRO A 4 4.91 -17.70 -7.30
C PRO A 4 4.64 -16.40 -6.55
N PRO A 5 4.29 -16.43 -5.25
CA PRO A 5 4.09 -15.20 -4.50
C PRO A 5 5.39 -14.38 -4.50
N ILE A 6 5.27 -13.11 -4.89
CA ILE A 6 6.35 -12.13 -4.79
C ILE A 6 5.94 -11.09 -3.75
N GLY A 7 6.91 -10.62 -2.98
CA GLY A 7 6.67 -9.62 -1.94
C GLY A 7 7.88 -8.71 -1.81
N PHE A 8 7.62 -7.46 -1.44
CA PHE A 8 8.64 -6.46 -1.16
C PHE A 8 8.41 -5.93 0.25
N PHE A 9 9.50 -5.67 0.97
CA PHE A 9 9.46 -4.96 2.23
C PHE A 9 10.09 -3.59 2.04
N ALA A 10 9.47 -2.58 2.62
CA ALA A 10 9.94 -1.22 2.55
C ALA A 10 9.71 -0.52 3.90
N SER A 11 10.56 0.44 4.23
CA SER A 11 10.45 1.27 5.44
C SER A 11 10.48 2.73 5.02
N ASN A 12 9.52 3.52 5.52
CA ASN A 12 9.36 4.95 5.18
C ASN A 12 9.38 5.24 3.67
N TYR A 13 8.81 4.32 2.89
CA TYR A 13 8.77 4.43 1.44
C TYR A 13 7.49 5.11 0.98
N SER A 14 7.62 6.01 0.00
CA SER A 14 6.49 6.57 -0.73
C SER A 14 6.84 6.68 -2.20
N ARG A 15 5.81 6.63 -3.06
CA ARG A 15 5.96 6.77 -4.51
C ARG A 15 4.84 7.64 -5.05
N GLY A 16 5.10 8.33 -6.15
CA GLY A 16 4.05 9.02 -6.90
C GLY A 16 2.94 8.05 -7.35
N ILE A 17 1.74 8.58 -7.59
CA ILE A 17 0.58 7.79 -8.03
C ILE A 17 0.94 7.06 -9.33
N HIS A 18 0.79 5.73 -9.32
CA HIS A 18 1.09 4.86 -10.45
C HIS A 18 0.19 3.62 -10.41
N LYS A 19 0.24 2.83 -11.48
CA LYS A 19 -0.41 1.52 -11.56
C LYS A 19 0.67 0.45 -11.56
N GLU A 20 0.57 -0.52 -10.66
CA GLU A 20 1.49 -1.66 -10.63
C GLU A 20 1.22 -2.57 -11.83
N LEU A 21 2.27 -2.91 -12.57
CA LEU A 21 2.21 -3.88 -13.67
C LEU A 21 2.50 -5.27 -13.10
N ALA A 22 1.52 -5.82 -12.38
CA ALA A 22 1.62 -7.14 -11.78
C ALA A 22 0.88 -8.19 -12.64
N SER A 23 1.43 -9.40 -12.69
CA SER A 23 0.79 -10.55 -13.36
C SER A 23 -0.42 -11.09 -12.59
N TYR A 24 -0.67 -10.58 -11.38
CA TYR A 24 -1.73 -11.00 -10.47
C TYR A 24 -2.92 -10.05 -10.56
N LYS A 25 -4.13 -10.60 -10.33
CA LYS A 25 -5.37 -9.82 -10.32
C LYS A 25 -5.45 -8.84 -9.13
N TYR A 26 -4.85 -9.21 -8.00
CA TYR A 26 -4.88 -8.45 -6.76
C TYR A 26 -3.46 -8.32 -6.20
N ASN A 27 -3.17 -7.20 -5.56
CA ASN A 27 -1.96 -6.96 -4.80
C ASN A 27 -2.34 -6.56 -3.38
N LEU A 28 -1.54 -6.96 -2.41
CA LEU A 28 -1.75 -6.63 -1.01
C LEU A 28 -0.71 -5.61 -0.57
N PHE A 29 -1.17 -4.54 0.09
CA PHE A 29 -0.31 -3.58 0.80
C PHE A 29 -0.60 -3.69 2.30
N TRP A 30 0.44 -4.00 3.08
CA TRP A 30 0.32 -4.18 4.52
C TRP A 30 1.28 -3.25 5.25
N THR A 31 0.71 -2.36 6.05
CA THR A 31 1.45 -1.51 6.98
C THR A 31 1.61 -2.27 8.29
N THR A 32 2.82 -2.77 8.55
CA THR A 32 3.08 -3.59 9.74
C THR A 32 3.32 -2.78 11.00
N GLU A 33 3.91 -1.58 10.88
CA GLU A 33 4.20 -0.67 11.98
C GLU A 33 4.00 0.77 11.49
N ARG A 34 3.56 1.65 12.38
CA ARG A 34 3.48 3.09 12.11
C ARG A 34 3.67 3.90 13.39
N SER A 35 4.61 4.83 13.36
CA SER A 35 4.88 5.77 14.47
C SER A 35 4.36 7.19 14.23
N LEU A 36 3.87 7.47 13.01
CA LEU A 36 3.34 8.77 12.62
C LEU A 36 1.82 8.83 12.73
N GLU A 37 1.30 9.99 13.12
CA GLU A 37 -0.12 10.27 13.08
C GLU A 37 -0.66 10.31 11.65
N ALA A 38 -1.96 10.09 11.49
CA ALA A 38 -2.60 10.02 10.17
C ALA A 38 -2.53 11.33 9.36
N ASN A 39 -2.35 12.48 10.02
CA ASN A 39 -2.22 13.78 9.36
C ASN A 39 -0.79 14.11 8.92
N GLN A 40 0.20 13.26 9.22
CA GLN A 40 1.62 13.48 8.91
C GLN A 40 2.07 12.89 7.57
N GLY A 41 1.14 12.46 6.70
CA GLY A 41 1.44 11.89 5.39
C GLY A 41 1.62 10.37 5.43
N GLY A 42 2.21 9.78 4.38
CA GLY A 42 2.40 8.33 4.30
C GLY A 42 1.09 7.54 4.36
N ASN A 43 0.02 8.09 3.80
CA ASN A 43 -1.29 7.46 3.71
C ASN A 43 -1.44 6.78 2.35
N PHE A 44 -2.23 5.72 2.27
CA PHE A 44 -2.55 5.08 1.00
C PHE A 44 -3.63 5.86 0.26
N PHE A 45 -3.49 6.05 -1.05
CA PHE A 45 -4.45 6.82 -1.85
C PHE A 45 -4.86 6.07 -3.11
N ILE A 46 -6.16 5.89 -3.30
CA ILE A 46 -6.73 5.29 -4.51
C ILE A 46 -7.28 6.42 -5.38
N SER A 47 -6.47 6.84 -6.35
CA SER A 47 -6.71 8.05 -7.16
C SER A 47 -8.03 8.03 -7.92
N ASP A 48 -8.38 6.88 -8.50
CA ASP A 48 -9.56 6.74 -9.36
C ASP A 48 -10.86 6.97 -8.58
N TYR A 49 -10.86 6.69 -7.27
CA TYR A 49 -12.00 6.91 -6.37
C TYR A 49 -11.85 8.13 -5.47
N ARG A 50 -10.70 8.81 -5.48
CA ARG A 50 -10.36 9.92 -4.57
C ARG A 50 -10.48 9.53 -3.09
N ILE A 51 -10.18 8.27 -2.78
CA ILE A 51 -10.24 7.73 -1.42
C ILE A 51 -8.83 7.77 -0.82
N GLY A 52 -8.70 8.47 0.31
CA GLY A 52 -7.52 8.40 1.17
C GLY A 52 -7.76 7.47 2.34
N ILE A 53 -6.91 6.47 2.47
CA ILE A 53 -6.90 5.54 3.60
C ILE A 53 -5.84 6.07 4.56
N ARG A 54 -6.28 6.47 5.76
CA ARG A 54 -5.38 6.84 6.85
C ARG A 54 -4.72 5.56 7.33
N GLU A 55 -3.43 5.43 7.07
CA GLU A 55 -2.72 4.23 7.51
C GLU A 55 -2.54 4.22 9.02
N ALA A 56 -2.68 3.04 9.60
CA ALA A 56 -2.38 2.73 10.99
C ALA A 56 -1.55 1.45 11.03
N GLU A 57 -0.97 1.14 12.18
CA GLU A 57 -0.36 -0.16 12.43
C GLU A 57 -1.35 -1.29 12.09
N ASN A 58 -0.84 -2.35 11.47
CA ASN A 58 -1.60 -3.53 11.07
C ASN A 58 -2.78 -3.26 10.13
N THR A 59 -2.60 -2.36 9.16
CA THR A 59 -3.60 -2.05 8.13
C THR A 59 -3.28 -2.78 6.82
N LEU A 60 -4.24 -3.53 6.27
CA LEU A 60 -4.14 -4.23 4.99
C LEU A 60 -5.07 -3.59 3.94
N VAL A 61 -4.54 -3.32 2.75
CA VAL A 61 -5.29 -2.85 1.55
C VAL A 61 -5.13 -3.88 0.44
N ALA A 62 -6.21 -4.19 -0.29
CA ALA A 62 -6.27 -5.23 -1.32
C ALA A 62 -7.02 -4.78 -2.59
#